data_AF-A0A9P9GZG4-F1
#
_entry.id   AF-A0A9P9GZG4-F1
#
_cell.length_a   1.000
_cell.length_b   1.000
_cell.length_c   1.000
_cell.angle_alpha   90.00
_cell.angle_beta   90.00
_cell.angle_gamma   90.00
#
_symmetry.space_group_name_H-M   'P 1'
#
loop_
_entity.id
_entity.type
_entity.pdbx_description
1 polymer ?
#
loop_
_entity_poly.entity_id
_entity_poly.type
_entity_poly.pdbx_seq_one_letter_code
_entity_poly.pdbx_strand_id
1 'polypeptide(L)'
;WSKEATRLCPGVPVVLVGLKKDLREDLIAIGKIRESSLRLVTEHEGEIVAHEIGAKMYLECSSLSGDGVDTVFEIASREALLAVQKDKGEGFCPIL
;
A
#
# COMPACT_ATOMS: atom_id res chain seq x y z
N TRP A 1 -4.23 6.24 10.45
CA TRP A 1 -3.12 6.03 9.51
C TRP A 1 -3.14 6.97 8.33
N SER A 2 -3.98 6.78 7.29
CA SER A 2 -3.94 7.62 6.07
C SER A 2 -3.96 9.13 6.36
N LYS A 3 -5.00 9.65 7.05
CA LYS A 3 -5.09 11.09 7.39
C LYS A 3 -3.87 11.63 8.14
N GLU A 4 -3.29 10.82 9.02
CA GLU A 4 -2.09 11.20 9.77
C GLU A 4 -0.85 11.24 8.87
N ALA A 5 -0.66 10.21 8.03
CA ALA A 5 0.43 10.15 7.07
C ALA A 5 0.38 11.32 6.09
N THR A 6 -0.78 11.63 5.53
CA THR A 6 -0.95 12.78 4.62
C THR A 6 -0.71 14.12 5.33
N ARG A 7 -1.09 14.24 6.60
CA ARG A 7 -0.87 15.47 7.39
C ARG A 7 0.61 15.66 7.74
N LEU A 8 1.31 14.60 8.13
CA LEU A 8 2.72 14.67 8.54
C LEU A 8 3.68 14.69 7.35
N CYS A 9 3.29 14.07 6.23
CA CYS A 9 4.11 13.92 5.03
C CYS A 9 3.32 14.38 3.79
N PRO A 10 3.03 15.68 3.65
CA PRO A 10 2.28 16.19 2.50
C PRO A 10 3.04 15.94 1.19
N GLY A 11 2.33 15.55 0.14
CA GLY A 11 2.90 15.31 -1.19
C GLY A 11 3.67 13.99 -1.35
N VAL A 12 3.90 13.23 -0.27
CA VAL A 12 4.56 11.92 -0.33
C VAL A 12 3.56 10.87 -0.87
N PRO A 13 3.94 10.07 -1.89
CA PRO A 13 3.05 9.03 -2.42
C PRO A 13 2.79 7.95 -1.37
N VAL A 14 1.54 7.51 -1.30
CA VAL A 14 1.09 6.45 -0.39
C VAL A 14 0.79 5.19 -1.19
N VAL A 15 1.21 4.03 -0.69
CA VAL A 15 0.82 2.71 -1.21
C VAL A 15 0.13 1.96 -0.08
N LEU A 16 -1.02 1.35 -0.35
CA LEU A 16 -1.74 0.53 0.63
C LEU A 16 -1.31 -0.93 0.48
N VAL A 17 -0.93 -1.58 1.58
CA VAL A 17 -0.47 -2.97 1.56
C VAL A 17 -1.33 -3.83 2.49
N GLY A 18 -2.00 -4.84 1.93
CA GLY A 18 -2.63 -5.93 2.64
C GLY A 18 -1.60 -6.97 3.05
N LEU A 19 -1.56 -7.32 4.33
CA LEU A 19 -0.60 -8.30 4.87
C LEU A 19 -1.30 -9.63 5.16
N LYS A 20 -0.49 -10.69 5.30
CA LYS A 20 -0.94 -12.05 5.64
C LYS A 20 -1.86 -12.66 4.58
N LYS A 21 -1.54 -12.42 3.30
CA LYS A 21 -2.28 -12.97 2.15
C LYS A 21 -2.44 -14.50 2.22
N ASP A 22 -1.47 -15.20 2.80
CA ASP A 22 -1.48 -16.65 3.05
C ASP A 22 -2.72 -17.16 3.80
N LEU A 23 -3.34 -16.32 4.64
CA LEU A 23 -4.56 -16.72 5.37
C LEU A 23 -5.77 -16.94 4.45
N ARG A 24 -5.71 -16.50 3.19
CA ARG A 24 -6.73 -16.81 2.17
C ARG A 24 -6.71 -18.27 1.73
N GLU A 25 -5.61 -18.99 1.94
CA GLU A 25 -5.41 -20.39 1.56
C GLU A 25 -5.37 -21.33 2.77
N ASP A 26 -5.10 -20.80 3.98
CA ASP A 26 -5.12 -21.56 5.23
C ASP A 26 -6.55 -21.86 5.71
N LEU A 27 -7.02 -23.08 5.44
CA LEU A 27 -8.34 -23.57 5.84
C LEU A 27 -8.57 -23.52 7.36
N ILE A 28 -7.52 -23.70 8.17
CA ILE A 28 -7.63 -23.65 9.64
C ILE A 28 -7.83 -22.20 10.08
N ALA A 29 -7.06 -21.26 9.52
CA ALA A 29 -7.24 -19.84 9.79
C ALA A 29 -8.61 -19.34 9.35
N ILE A 30 -9.07 -19.74 8.15
CA ILE A 30 -10.41 -19.41 7.64
C ILE A 30 -11.49 -19.91 8.60
N GLY A 31 -11.36 -21.14 9.10
CA GLY A 31 -12.26 -21.70 10.11
C GLY A 31 -12.36 -20.82 11.35
N LYS A 32 -11.21 -20.47 11.96
CA LYS A 32 -11.14 -19.62 13.16
C LYS A 32 -11.71 -18.21 12.96
N ILE A 33 -11.45 -17.62 11.79
CA ILE A 33 -11.97 -16.28 11.43
C ILE A 33 -13.50 -16.33 11.35
N ARG A 34 -14.05 -17.39 10.73
CA ARG A 34 -15.50 -17.59 10.62
C ARG A 34 -16.16 -17.92 11.96
N GLU A 35 -15.52 -18.71 12.81
CA GLU A 35 -15.97 -18.96 14.20
C GLU A 35 -16.08 -17.66 14.99
N SER A 36 -15.16 -16.72 14.74
CA SER A 36 -15.18 -15.38 15.32
C SER A 36 -16.20 -14.43 14.66
N SER A 37 -17.05 -14.93 13.75
CA SER A 37 -18.01 -14.13 12.96
C SER A 37 -17.37 -13.02 12.13
N LEU A 38 -16.09 -13.17 11.77
CA LEU A 38 -15.35 -12.23 10.93
C LEU A 38 -15.21 -12.79 9.50
N ARG A 39 -14.76 -11.93 8.59
CA ARG A 39 -14.40 -12.30 7.21
C ARG A 39 -13.04 -11.76 6.84
N LEU A 40 -12.38 -12.43 5.91
CA LEU A 40 -11.19 -11.91 5.25
C LEU A 40 -11.57 -10.72 4.37
N VAL A 41 -10.71 -9.70 4.36
CA VAL A 41 -10.81 -8.58 3.42
C VAL A 41 -10.59 -9.15 2.02
N THR A 42 -11.38 -8.75 1.04
CA THR A 42 -11.17 -9.12 -0.37
C THR A 42 -10.21 -8.15 -1.04
N GLU A 43 -9.58 -8.59 -2.12
CA GLU A 43 -8.68 -7.73 -2.91
C GLU A 43 -9.41 -6.47 -3.39
N HIS A 44 -10.65 -6.63 -3.88
CA HIS A 44 -11.49 -5.53 -4.33
C HIS A 44 -11.82 -4.51 -3.23
N GLU A 45 -12.07 -4.96 -1.99
CA GLU A 45 -12.25 -4.03 -0.86
C GLU A 45 -10.96 -3.25 -0.57
N GLY A 46 -9.81 -3.91 -0.68
CA GLY A 46 -8.51 -3.25 -0.55
C GLY A 46 -8.29 -2.17 -1.62
N GLU A 47 -8.66 -2.46 -2.87
CA GLU A 47 -8.60 -1.50 -3.98
C GLU A 47 -9.53 -0.29 -3.75
N ILE A 48 -10.77 -0.54 -3.30
CA ILE A 48 -11.72 0.54 -2.96
C ILE A 48 -11.11 1.45 -1.89
N VAL A 49 -10.58 0.88 -0.81
CA VAL A 49 -9.96 1.66 0.27
C VAL A 49 -8.74 2.42 -0.24
N ALA A 50 -7.90 1.80 -1.07
CA ALA A 50 -6.75 2.48 -1.67
C ALA A 50 -7.17 3.70 -2.49
N HIS A 51 -8.23 3.58 -3.28
CA HIS A 51 -8.79 4.70 -4.02
C HIS A 51 -9.35 5.79 -3.09
N GLU A 52 -10.13 5.42 -2.07
CA GLU A 52 -10.72 6.36 -1.11
C GLU A 52 -9.67 7.18 -0.34
N ILE A 53 -8.53 6.58 -0.01
CA ILE A 53 -7.45 7.26 0.72
C ILE A 53 -6.46 7.99 -0.19
N GLY A 54 -6.65 7.93 -1.52
CA GLY A 54 -5.73 8.52 -2.49
C GLY A 54 -4.37 7.81 -2.58
N ALA A 55 -4.31 6.51 -2.25
CA ALA A 55 -3.11 5.72 -2.46
C ALA A 55 -2.89 5.49 -3.97
N LYS A 56 -1.62 5.35 -4.36
CA LYS A 56 -1.21 5.08 -5.74
C LYS A 56 -1.69 3.72 -6.24
N MET A 57 -1.67 2.72 -5.35
CA MET A 57 -2.16 1.38 -5.61
C MET A 57 -2.37 0.62 -4.30
N TYR A 58 -3.06 -0.52 -4.44
CA TYR A 58 -3.17 -1.56 -3.44
C TYR A 58 -2.27 -2.75 -3.83
N LEU A 59 -1.59 -3.35 -2.87
CA LEU A 59 -0.80 -4.57 -3.03
C LEU A 59 -1.10 -5.53 -1.88
N GLU A 60 -1.00 -6.83 -2.11
CA GLU A 60 -1.05 -7.84 -1.04
C GLU A 60 0.26 -8.62 -0.96
N CYS A 61 0.70 -8.91 0.26
CA CYS A 61 1.86 -9.78 0.46
C CYS A 61 1.68 -10.73 1.66
N SER A 62 2.48 -11.80 1.65
CA SER A 62 2.69 -12.68 2.78
C SER A 62 4.17 -12.65 3.14
N SER A 63 4.50 -12.11 4.31
CA SER A 63 5.85 -12.21 4.84
C SER A 63 6.23 -13.65 5.24
N LEU A 64 5.24 -14.54 5.42
CA LEU A 64 5.47 -15.93 5.79
C LEU A 64 5.98 -16.74 4.59
N SER A 65 5.33 -16.62 3.42
CA SER A 65 5.75 -17.31 2.20
C SER A 65 6.73 -16.51 1.35
N GLY A 66 6.86 -15.21 1.61
CA GLY A 66 7.60 -14.26 0.76
C GLY A 66 6.79 -13.74 -0.44
N ASP A 67 5.57 -14.24 -0.66
CA ASP A 67 4.72 -13.83 -1.79
C ASP A 67 4.44 -12.33 -1.74
N GLY A 68 4.70 -11.63 -2.86
CA GLY A 68 4.47 -10.19 -3.03
C GLY A 68 5.38 -9.25 -2.24
N VAL A 69 6.30 -9.75 -1.40
CA VAL A 69 7.17 -8.89 -0.57
C VAL A 69 8.11 -8.06 -1.44
N ASP A 70 8.81 -8.68 -2.38
CA ASP A 70 9.73 -7.98 -3.29
C ASP A 70 8.99 -6.91 -4.12
N THR A 71 7.80 -7.25 -4.61
CA THR A 71 6.95 -6.31 -5.35
C THR A 71 6.57 -5.10 -4.51
N VAL A 72 6.18 -5.28 -3.25
CA VAL A 72 5.87 -4.15 -2.34
C VAL A 72 7.05 -3.20 -2.23
N PHE A 73 8.27 -3.73 -2.02
CA PHE A 73 9.46 -2.90 -1.88
C PHE A 73 9.93 -2.28 -3.19
N GLU A 74 9.81 -2.98 -4.31
CA GLU A 74 10.13 -2.44 -5.65
C GLU A 74 9.22 -1.25 -5.99
N ILE A 75 7.91 -1.43 -5.82
CA ILE A 75 6.92 -0.38 -6.05
C ILE A 75 7.22 0.82 -5.14
N ALA A 76 7.40 0.59 -3.84
CA ALA A 76 7.68 1.67 -2.89
C ALA A 76 8.95 2.44 -3.24
N SER A 77 10.01 1.72 -3.63
CA SER A 77 11.28 2.33 -4.06
C SER A 77 11.11 3.17 -5.31
N ARG A 78 10.37 2.67 -6.31
CA ARG A 78 10.08 3.42 -7.53
C ARG A 78 9.27 4.69 -7.24
N GLU A 79 8.20 4.59 -6.46
CA GLU A 79 7.36 5.76 -6.13
C GLU A 79 8.15 6.81 -5.34
N ALA A 80 9.06 6.39 -4.46
CA ALA A 80 9.95 7.30 -3.75
C ALA A 80 10.88 8.06 -4.72
N LEU A 81 11.47 7.38 -5.71
CA LEU A 81 12.33 8.02 -6.71
C LEU A 81 11.56 9.02 -7.58
N LEU A 82 10.33 8.69 -8.00
CA LEU A 82 9.48 9.57 -8.79
C LEU A 82 9.05 10.82 -8.00
N ALA A 83 8.80 10.68 -6.69
CA ALA A 83 8.47 11.81 -5.83
C ALA A 83 9.62 12.83 -5.76
N VAL A 84 10.87 12.38 -5.66
CA VAL A 84 12.07 13.26 -5.63
C VAL A 84 12.26 14.01 -6.94
N GLN A 85 11.92 13.42 -8.08
CA GLN A 85 12.05 14.09 -9.38
C GLN A 85 11.06 15.25 -9.54
N LYS A 86 9.86 15.13 -8.96
CA LYS A 86 8.82 16.15 -9.04
C LYS A 86 9.22 17.46 -8.32
N ASP A 87 9.98 17.35 -7.24
CA ASP A 87 10.44 18.50 -6.44
C ASP A 87 11.56 19.30 -7.13
N LYS A 88 12.30 18.68 -8.06
CA LYS A 88 13.38 19.35 -8.83
C LYS A 88 12.88 20.16 -10.03
N GLY A 89 11.57 20.14 -10.32
CA GLY A 89 10.97 20.77 -11.50
C GLY A 89 10.54 22.24 -11.34
N GLU A 90 10.46 22.77 -10.11
CA GLU A 90 9.91 24.12 -9.84
C GLU A 90 10.96 25.13 -9.33
N GLY A 91 12.21 25.03 -9.80
CA GLY A 91 13.32 25.82 -9.25
C GLY A 91 14.28 26.50 -10.23
N PHE A 92 14.03 26.49 -11.55
CA PHE A 92 14.89 27.22 -12.49
C PHE A 92 14.25 28.55 -12.88
N CYS A 93 14.45 29.58 -12.05
CA CYS A 93 14.29 30.97 -12.47
C CYS A 93 15.62 31.40 -13.12
N PRO A 94 15.74 31.48 -14.45
CA PRO A 94 16.91 32.12 -15.04
C PRO A 94 16.79 33.61 -14.73
N ILE A 95 17.59 34.08 -13.76
CA ILE A 95 17.85 35.51 -13.61
C ILE A 95 18.68 35.90 -14.83
N LEU A 96 18.02 36.63 -15.74
CA LEU A 96 18.61 37.37 -16.85
C LEU A 96 19.33 38.62 -16.31
#